data_AF-A0A662PB07-F1
#
_entry.id   AF-A0A662PB07-F1
#
_cell.length_a   1.000
_cell.length_b   1.000
_cell.length_c   1.000
_cell.angle_alpha   90.00
_cell.angle_beta   90.00
_cell.angle_gamma   90.00
#
_symmetry.space_group_name_H-M   'P 1'
#
loop_
_entity.id
_entity.type
_entity.pdbx_description
1 polymer ?
#
loop_
_entity_poly.entity_id
_entity_poly.type
_entity_poly.pdbx_seq_one_letter_code
_entity_poly.pdbx_strand_id
1 'polypeptide(L)'
;MTLFGTSGIRGKMGALVNPENFSLLGAALAEWRNSPEVLIGIDYRKASLPLALALSAGITSMGGEVHYLGVSPTPVTSYLVKREEYDFGLSVTASHNPPEYSGVKVIERDGGLVSRREENKIEEKYNE
;
A
#
# COMPACT_ATOMS: atom_id res chain seq x y z
N MET A 1 9.72 -3.41 -13.84
CA MET A 1 9.59 -1.95 -13.70
C MET A 1 9.89 -1.58 -12.26
N THR A 2 10.70 -0.53 -12.02
CA THR A 2 10.91 0.00 -10.66
C THR A 2 9.70 0.83 -10.24
N LEU A 3 9.12 0.49 -9.08
CA LEU A 3 7.93 1.10 -8.50
C LEU A 3 8.28 1.98 -7.29
N PHE A 4 9.15 1.48 -6.41
CA PHE A 4 9.44 2.10 -5.12
C PHE A 4 10.48 3.22 -5.27
N GLY A 5 10.09 4.42 -4.83
CA GLY A 5 11.00 5.55 -4.64
C GLY A 5 11.59 5.57 -3.23
N THR A 6 11.91 6.76 -2.73
CA THR A 6 12.57 6.92 -1.41
C THR A 6 11.70 6.51 -0.22
N SER A 7 10.37 6.57 -0.33
CA SER A 7 9.45 6.20 0.75
C SER A 7 8.09 5.80 0.20
N GLY A 8 8.05 4.60 -0.38
CA GLY A 8 6.89 4.01 -1.04
C GLY A 8 6.79 4.34 -2.53
N ILE A 9 5.64 4.03 -3.10
CA ILE A 9 5.31 4.25 -4.51
C ILE A 9 4.55 5.57 -4.60
N ARG A 10 5.01 6.51 -5.43
CA ARG A 10 4.38 7.83 -5.60
C ARG A 10 4.38 8.28 -7.04
N GLY A 11 3.40 9.10 -7.38
CA GLY A 11 3.28 9.70 -8.71
C GLY A 11 2.03 10.54 -8.84
N LYS A 12 1.92 11.25 -9.97
CA LYS A 12 0.67 11.91 -10.34
C LYS A 12 -0.36 10.86 -10.74
N MET A 13 -1.63 11.15 -10.46
CA MET A 13 -2.72 10.31 -10.94
C MET A 13 -2.68 10.13 -12.45
N GLY A 14 -2.89 8.89 -12.92
CA GLY A 14 -3.02 8.53 -14.34
C GLY A 14 -1.91 7.61 -14.86
N ALA A 15 -0.64 7.94 -14.60
CA ALA A 15 0.50 7.13 -15.03
C ALA A 15 0.66 5.88 -14.13
N LEU A 16 1.78 5.73 -13.41
CA LEU A 16 1.97 4.62 -12.48
C LEU A 16 0.87 4.56 -11.41
N VAL A 17 0.43 5.72 -10.91
CA VAL A 17 -0.57 5.81 -9.84
C VAL A 17 -1.96 5.90 -10.45
N ASN A 18 -2.59 4.74 -10.61
CA ASN A 18 -3.97 4.59 -11.05
C ASN A 18 -4.59 3.32 -10.44
N PRO A 19 -5.93 3.15 -10.46
CA PRO A 19 -6.59 1.98 -9.88
C PRO A 19 -6.18 0.63 -10.49
N GLU A 20 -5.92 0.54 -11.79
CA GLU A 20 -5.52 -0.70 -12.45
C GLU A 20 -4.17 -1.20 -11.91
N ASN A 21 -3.15 -0.35 -11.95
CA ASN A 21 -1.83 -0.66 -11.40
C ASN A 21 -1.89 -0.94 -9.89
N PHE A 22 -2.73 -0.22 -9.14
CA PHE A 22 -2.85 -0.45 -7.70
C PHE A 22 -3.58 -1.75 -7.37
N SER A 23 -4.46 -2.23 -8.25
CA SER A 23 -5.03 -3.58 -8.13
C SER A 23 -3.98 -4.65 -8.36
N LEU A 24 -3.15 -4.51 -9.40
CA LEU A 24 -2.02 -5.42 -9.64
C LEU A 24 -1.01 -5.42 -8.48
N LEU A 25 -0.74 -4.24 -7.93
CA LEU A 25 0.09 -4.08 -6.73
C LEU A 25 -0.53 -4.78 -5.51
N GLY A 26 -1.85 -4.70 -5.34
CA GLY A 26 -2.55 -5.43 -4.29
C GLY A 26 -2.33 -6.94 -4.38
N ALA A 27 -2.44 -7.50 -5.59
CA ALA A 27 -2.19 -8.93 -5.82
C ALA A 27 -0.73 -9.32 -5.50
N ALA A 28 0.24 -8.54 -6.00
CA ALA A 28 1.66 -8.76 -5.71
C ALA A 28 1.99 -8.70 -4.21
N LEU A 29 1.36 -7.77 -3.48
CA LEU A 29 1.50 -7.64 -2.03
C LEU A 29 0.91 -8.86 -1.28
N ALA A 30 -0.23 -9.37 -1.72
CA ALA A 30 -0.82 -10.57 -1.13
C ALA A 30 0.03 -11.81 -1.36
N GLU A 31 0.65 -11.95 -2.53
CA GLU A 31 1.60 -13.03 -2.78
C GLU A 31 2.91 -12.89 -2.00
N TRP A 32 3.38 -11.67 -1.75
CA TRP A 32 4.58 -11.41 -0.95
C TRP A 32 4.45 -11.94 0.49
N ARG A 33 3.22 -11.99 1.03
CA ARG A 33 2.93 -12.44 2.40
C ARG A 33 2.01 -13.66 2.49
N ASN A 34 1.66 -14.27 1.35
CA ASN A 34 0.86 -15.49 1.24
C ASN A 34 -0.48 -15.46 2.01
N SER A 35 -1.51 -14.85 1.42
CA SER A 35 -2.85 -14.67 2.02
C SER A 35 -2.83 -13.88 3.36
N PRO A 36 -2.35 -12.62 3.35
CA PRO A 36 -2.10 -11.82 4.56
C PRO A 36 -3.34 -11.15 5.14
N GLU A 37 -3.29 -10.79 6.42
CA GLU A 37 -4.16 -9.77 7.04
C GLU A 37 -3.54 -8.38 6.94
N VAL A 38 -4.24 -7.44 6.28
CA VAL A 38 -3.70 -6.12 5.91
C VAL A 38 -4.54 -4.97 6.44
N LEU A 39 -3.90 -4.01 7.10
CA LEU A 39 -4.55 -2.77 7.54
C LEU A 39 -4.31 -1.63 6.53
N ILE A 40 -5.37 -1.03 6.00
CA ILE A 40 -5.28 0.12 5.07
C ILE A 40 -5.81 1.40 5.72
N GLY A 41 -4.93 2.41 5.83
CA GLY A 41 -5.28 3.79 6.17
C GLY A 41 -5.08 4.73 4.99
N ILE A 42 -5.87 5.81 4.92
CA ILE A 42 -5.80 6.80 3.84
C ILE A 42 -5.63 8.24 4.35
N ASP A 43 -5.15 9.13 3.51
CA ASP A 43 -5.30 10.58 3.72
C ASP A 43 -6.53 11.15 2.98
N TYR A 44 -6.74 12.47 3.05
CA TYR A 44 -7.88 13.17 2.44
C TYR A 44 -7.75 13.46 0.94
N ARG A 45 -6.74 12.93 0.23
CA ARG A 45 -6.63 13.19 -1.21
C ARG A 45 -7.79 12.53 -1.95
N LYS A 46 -8.30 13.19 -2.99
CA LYS A 46 -9.37 12.67 -3.85
C LYS A 46 -9.07 11.27 -4.40
N ALA A 47 -7.79 10.98 -4.63
CA ALA A 47 -7.31 9.71 -5.13
C ALA A 47 -7.26 8.58 -4.07
N SER A 48 -7.27 8.89 -2.78
CA SER A 48 -6.86 7.92 -1.77
C SER A 48 -7.87 6.79 -1.58
N LEU A 49 -9.18 7.08 -1.57
CA LEU A 49 -10.20 6.04 -1.47
C LEU A 49 -10.22 5.13 -2.73
N PRO A 50 -10.25 5.65 -3.97
CA PRO A 50 -10.17 4.80 -5.16
C PRO A 50 -8.94 3.88 -5.19
N LEU A 51 -7.77 4.39 -4.80
CA LEU A 51 -6.54 3.61 -4.76
C LEU A 51 -6.55 2.55 -3.64
N ALA A 52 -7.10 2.88 -2.47
CA ALA A 52 -7.28 1.92 -1.38
C ALA A 52 -8.23 0.79 -1.76
N LEU A 53 -9.34 1.10 -2.45
CA LEU A 53 -10.27 0.09 -2.95
C LEU A 53 -9.62 -0.81 -4.00
N ALA A 54 -8.83 -0.25 -4.91
CA ALA A 54 -8.07 -1.02 -5.89
C ALA A 54 -7.06 -1.97 -5.23
N LEU A 55 -6.25 -1.47 -4.29
CA LEU A 55 -5.35 -2.31 -3.49
C LEU A 55 -6.11 -3.43 -2.79
N SER A 56 -7.27 -3.11 -2.21
CA SER A 56 -8.11 -4.10 -1.52
C SER A 56 -8.60 -5.18 -2.47
N ALA A 57 -9.04 -4.81 -3.67
CA ALA A 57 -9.49 -5.75 -4.69
C ALA A 57 -8.38 -6.73 -5.10
N GLY A 58 -7.16 -6.23 -5.33
CA GLY A 58 -6.01 -7.07 -5.65
C GLY A 58 -5.59 -8.01 -4.52
N ILE A 59 -5.58 -7.51 -3.28
CA ILE A 59 -5.21 -8.33 -2.11
C ILE A 59 -6.20 -9.47 -1.92
N THR A 60 -7.50 -9.14 -1.95
CA THR A 60 -8.58 -10.11 -1.74
C THR A 60 -8.72 -11.12 -2.89
N SER A 61 -8.39 -10.75 -4.14
CA SER A 61 -8.38 -11.71 -5.25
C SER A 61 -7.31 -12.79 -5.10
N MET A 62 -6.28 -12.54 -4.30
CA MET A 62 -5.20 -13.49 -3.99
C MET A 62 -5.33 -14.14 -2.61
N GLY A 63 -6.52 -14.07 -1.99
CA GLY A 63 -6.83 -14.74 -0.72
C GLY A 63 -6.42 -13.98 0.54
N GLY A 64 -5.94 -12.73 0.43
CA GLY A 64 -5.68 -11.88 1.59
C GLY A 64 -6.95 -11.26 2.18
N GLU A 65 -6.88 -10.86 3.44
CA GLU A 65 -7.92 -10.13 4.17
C GLU A 65 -7.53 -8.66 4.34
N VAL A 66 -8.50 -7.75 4.19
CA VAL A 66 -8.26 -6.32 4.25
C VAL A 66 -9.16 -5.65 5.28
N HIS A 67 -8.53 -4.97 6.23
CA HIS A 67 -9.19 -4.12 7.22
C HIS A 67 -9.01 -2.65 6.83
N TYR A 68 -10.11 -1.94 6.67
CA TYR A 68 -10.10 -0.54 6.31
C TYR A 68 -10.21 0.36 7.55
N LEU A 69 -9.12 1.05 7.88
CA LEU A 69 -9.04 1.99 9.01
C LEU A 69 -9.78 3.31 8.74
N GLY A 70 -9.92 3.67 7.46
CA GLY A 70 -10.40 4.99 7.07
C GLY A 70 -9.30 6.05 7.08
N VAL A 71 -9.72 7.31 7.21
CA VAL A 71 -8.81 8.45 7.17
C VAL A 71 -7.96 8.50 8.43
N SER A 72 -6.64 8.37 8.28
CA SER A 72 -5.71 8.32 9.40
C SER A 72 -4.31 8.80 9.01
N PRO A 73 -3.57 9.44 9.95
CA PRO A 73 -2.15 9.72 9.75
C PRO A 73 -1.34 8.42 9.60
N THR A 74 -0.32 8.41 8.73
CA THR A 74 0.58 7.24 8.57
C THR A 74 1.09 6.68 9.91
N PRO A 75 1.51 7.49 10.92
CA PRO A 75 1.95 6.93 12.20
C PRO A 75 0.87 6.15 12.96
N VAL A 76 -0.41 6.49 12.79
CA VAL A 76 -1.52 5.77 13.42
C VAL A 76 -1.69 4.41 12.76
N THR A 77 -1.66 4.35 11.43
CA THR A 77 -1.65 3.08 10.69
C THR A 77 -0.46 2.22 11.10
N SER A 78 0.75 2.78 11.13
CA SER A 78 1.96 2.09 11.56
C SER A 78 1.88 1.53 12.96
N TYR A 79 1.36 2.32 13.91
CA TYR A 79 1.20 1.88 15.29
C TYR A 79 0.20 0.72 15.40
N LEU A 80 -0.94 0.81 14.70
CA LEU A 80 -1.97 -0.23 14.72
C LEU A 80 -1.53 -1.52 14.02
N VAL A 81 -0.77 -1.43 12.92
CA VAL A 81 -0.14 -2.61 12.28
C VAL A 81 0.64 -3.42 13.31
N LYS A 82 1.53 -2.75 14.04
CA LYS A 82 2.34 -3.41 15.06
C LYS A 82 1.52 -3.91 16.26
N ARG A 83 0.59 -3.09 16.74
CA ARG A 83 -0.14 -3.35 18.00
C ARG A 83 -1.16 -4.48 17.84
N GLU A 84 -1.86 -4.51 16.71
CA GLU A 84 -2.90 -5.51 16.41
C GLU A 84 -2.35 -6.68 15.57
N GLU A 85 -1.04 -6.72 15.37
CA GLU A 85 -0.32 -7.85 14.75
C GLU A 85 -0.71 -8.18 13.30
N TYR A 86 -1.17 -7.18 12.53
CA TYR A 86 -1.37 -7.29 11.09
C TYR A 86 -0.07 -7.69 10.38
N ASP A 87 -0.16 -8.47 9.30
CA ASP A 87 1.02 -8.93 8.56
C ASP A 87 1.77 -7.80 7.88
N PHE A 88 1.04 -6.77 7.46
CA PHE A 88 1.57 -5.47 7.05
C PHE A 88 0.44 -4.44 7.01
N GLY A 89 0.79 -3.18 6.77
CA GLY A 89 -0.20 -2.14 6.48
C GLY A 89 0.15 -1.28 5.29
N LEU A 90 -0.86 -0.54 4.84
CA LEU A 90 -0.77 0.38 3.71
C LEU A 90 -1.25 1.75 4.15
N SER A 91 -0.44 2.77 3.91
CA SER A 91 -0.87 4.17 4.05
C SER A 91 -0.94 4.80 2.67
N VAL A 92 -2.16 5.02 2.17
CA VAL A 92 -2.40 5.66 0.86
C VAL A 92 -2.27 7.17 1.01
N THR A 93 -1.14 7.68 0.54
CA THR A 93 -0.75 9.08 0.69
C THR A 93 0.43 9.42 -0.22
N ALA A 94 0.58 10.70 -0.55
CA ALA A 94 1.85 11.24 -1.04
C ALA A 94 2.53 12.18 -0.02
N SER A 95 2.18 12.07 1.27
CA SER A 95 2.72 12.88 2.36
C SER A 95 2.58 14.38 2.06
N HIS A 96 3.67 15.12 1.92
CA HIS A 96 3.71 16.56 1.65
C HIS A 96 3.65 16.93 0.16
N ASN A 97 3.61 15.96 -0.75
CA ASN A 97 3.59 16.27 -2.18
C ASN A 97 2.31 17.06 -2.57
N PRO A 98 2.33 17.82 -3.67
CA PRO A 98 1.15 18.54 -4.16
C PRO A 98 -0.11 17.66 -4.33
N PRO A 99 -1.33 18.24 -4.32
CA PRO A 99 -2.58 17.48 -4.29
C PRO A 99 -2.79 16.50 -5.46
N GLU A 100 -2.19 16.76 -6.62
CA GLU A 100 -2.26 15.90 -7.80
C GLU A 100 -1.44 14.61 -7.68
N TYR A 101 -0.58 14.51 -6.66
CA TYR A 101 0.18 13.31 -6.35
C TYR A 101 -0.61 12.42 -5.40
N SER A 102 -0.47 11.11 -5.59
CA SER A 102 -0.86 10.10 -4.61
C SER A 102 0.15 8.97 -4.60
N GLY A 103 -0.12 7.93 -3.85
CA GLY A 103 0.82 6.84 -3.65
C GLY A 103 0.43 5.91 -2.53
N VAL A 104 1.33 5.00 -2.20
CA VAL A 104 1.20 4.10 -1.06
C VAL A 104 2.55 3.89 -0.40
N LYS A 105 2.56 3.92 0.93
CA LYS A 105 3.65 3.42 1.77
C LYS A 105 3.28 2.03 2.25
N VAL A 106 4.21 1.08 2.11
CA VAL A 106 4.06 -0.27 2.66
C VAL A 106 4.76 -0.32 4.01
N ILE A 107 4.01 -0.70 5.03
CA ILE A 107 4.42 -0.74 6.44
C ILE A 107 4.59 -2.19 6.83
N GLU A 108 5.77 -2.58 7.31
CA GLU A 108 6.06 -3.93 7.78
C GLU A 108 5.36 -4.23 9.12
N ARG A 109 5.26 -5.51 9.47
CA ARG A 109 4.66 -6.00 10.74
C ARG A 109 5.21 -5.31 12.01
N ASP A 110 6.45 -4.81 11.99
CA ASP A 110 7.04 -4.10 13.13
C ASP A 110 6.63 -2.62 13.24
N GLY A 111 5.81 -2.13 12.30
CA GLY A 111 5.33 -0.75 12.19
C GLY A 111 6.25 0.19 11.39
N GLY A 112 7.42 -0.28 10.96
CA GLY A 112 8.36 0.44 10.11
C GLY A 112 7.95 0.41 8.63
N LEU A 113 8.64 1.18 7.78
CA LEU A 113 8.52 0.98 6.33
C LEU A 113 9.27 -0.29 5.94
N VAL A 114 8.77 -0.99 4.91
CA VAL A 114 9.47 -2.14 4.35
C VAL A 114 10.90 -1.78 3.93
N SER A 115 11.83 -2.71 4.17
CA SER A 115 13.23 -2.52 3.78
C SER A 115 13.40 -2.59 2.26
N ARG A 116 14.50 -2.05 1.72
CA ARG A 116 14.78 -2.13 0.27
C ARG A 116 14.80 -3.57 -0.27
N ARG A 117 15.23 -4.53 0.56
CA ARG A 117 15.21 -5.96 0.19
C ARG A 117 13.78 -6.46 -0.02
N GLU A 118 12.84 -6.02 0.81
CA GLU A 118 11.43 -6.40 0.68
C GLU A 118 10.74 -5.63 -0.44
N GLU A 119 11.07 -4.36 -0.66
CA GLU A 119 10.60 -3.59 -1.83
C GLU A 119 10.91 -4.33 -3.14
N ASN A 120 12.15 -4.82 -3.30
CA ASN A 120 12.56 -5.55 -4.50
C ASN A 120 11.73 -6.83 -4.71
N LYS A 121 11.42 -7.59 -3.65
CA LYS A 121 10.58 -8.80 -3.76
C LYS A 121 9.15 -8.47 -4.20
N ILE A 122 8.60 -7.36 -3.71
CA ILE A 122 7.27 -6.89 -4.10
C ILE A 122 7.30 -6.46 -5.58
N GLU A 123 8.36 -5.79 -6.03
CA GLU A 123 8.53 -5.42 -7.44
C GLU A 123 8.69 -6.65 -8.35
N GLU A 124 9.43 -7.67 -7.94
CA GLU A 124 9.56 -8.93 -8.69
C GLU A 124 8.18 -9.52 -8.96
N LYS A 125 7.37 -9.70 -7.90
CA LYS A 125 6.00 -10.22 -7.99
C LYS A 125 5.07 -9.36 -8.83
N TYR A 126 5.21 -8.05 -8.80
CA TYR A 126 4.40 -7.14 -9.63
C TYR A 126 4.70 -7.27 -11.12
N ASN A 127 5.92 -7.66 -11.48
CA ASN A 127 6.36 -7.73 -12.87
C ASN A 127 6.22 -9.13 -13.50
N GLU A 128 5.72 -10.11 -12.74
CA GLU A 128 5.32 -11.44 -13.24
C GLU A 128 4.00 -11.35 -14.02
#